data_AF-A0A5D8Q805-F1
#
_entry.id   AF-A0A5D8Q805-F1
#
_cell.length_a   1.000
_cell.length_b   1.000
_cell.length_c   1.000
_cell.angle_alpha   90.00
_cell.angle_beta   90.00
_cell.angle_gamma   90.00
#
_symmetry.space_group_name_H-M   'P 1'
#
loop_
_entity.id
_entity.type
_entity.pdbx_description
1 polymer ?
#
loop_
_entity_poly.entity_id
_entity_poly.type
_entity_poly.pdbx_seq_one_letter_code
_entity_poly.pdbx_strand_id
1 'polypeptide(L)'
;MTVKSDLEKAKASAQGALGTYAMFASSTEDPTAKQMFKQMQQDMQRHVDMLNNRLNYINQNNNMNSGQAPTQGAQQNILTNKQNQNTTKSATKIAQSIEDKSDKLLNTVKNDQIK
;
A
#
# COMPACT_ATOMS: atom_id res chain seq x y z
N MET A 1 -13.81 -27.14 17.53
CA MET A 1 -13.76 -25.96 16.63
C MET A 1 -13.11 -26.41 15.33
N THR A 2 -13.67 -26.04 14.19
CA THR A 2 -13.07 -26.32 12.87
C THR A 2 -12.51 -25.02 12.31
N VAL A 3 -11.46 -25.12 11.47
CA VAL A 3 -10.88 -23.95 10.80
C VAL A 3 -11.94 -23.13 10.06
N LYS A 4 -12.96 -23.79 9.48
CA LYS A 4 -14.11 -23.12 8.86
C LYS A 4 -14.93 -22.30 9.87
N SER A 5 -15.36 -22.92 10.97
CA SER A 5 -16.15 -22.21 11.99
C SER A 5 -15.38 -21.03 12.60
N ASP A 6 -14.06 -21.16 12.72
CA ASP A 6 -13.21 -20.11 13.28
C ASP A 6 -13.02 -18.95 12.29
N LEU A 7 -12.90 -19.25 10.99
CA LEU A 7 -12.88 -18.23 9.93
C LEU A 7 -14.21 -17.50 9.79
N GLU A 8 -15.34 -18.18 9.96
CA GLU A 8 -16.67 -17.53 9.96
C GLU A 8 -16.82 -16.56 11.13
N LYS A 9 -16.38 -16.96 12.33
CA LYS A 9 -16.33 -16.08 13.51
C LYS A 9 -15.40 -14.90 13.27
N ALA A 10 -14.21 -15.12 12.74
CA ALA A 10 -13.27 -14.06 12.43
C ALA A 10 -13.85 -13.06 11.43
N LYS A 11 -14.57 -13.55 10.39
CA LYS A 11 -15.26 -12.69 9.43
C LYS A 11 -16.31 -11.82 10.11
N ALA A 12 -17.14 -12.39 10.97
CA ALA A 12 -18.17 -11.64 11.70
C ALA A 12 -17.54 -10.54 12.57
N SER A 13 -16.47 -10.86 13.31
CA SER A 13 -15.74 -9.87 14.11
C SER A 13 -15.14 -8.76 13.25
N ALA A 14 -14.55 -9.09 12.10
CA ALA A 14 -14.01 -8.12 11.15
C ALA A 14 -15.10 -7.20 10.59
N GLN A 15 -16.27 -7.74 10.24
CA GLN A 15 -17.42 -6.96 9.79
C GLN A 15 -17.94 -6.01 10.88
N GLY A 16 -17.96 -6.47 12.14
CA GLY A 16 -18.29 -5.61 13.28
C GLY A 16 -17.31 -4.45 13.45
N ALA A 17 -16.01 -4.73 13.40
CA ALA A 17 -14.98 -3.70 13.48
C ALA A 17 -15.03 -2.71 12.31
N LEU A 18 -15.29 -3.20 11.09
CA LEU A 18 -15.49 -2.36 9.90
C LEU A 18 -16.61 -1.34 10.11
N GLY A 19 -17.77 -1.80 10.61
CA GLY A 19 -18.89 -0.91 10.92
C GLY A 19 -18.56 0.10 12.01
N THR A 20 -17.87 -0.33 13.06
CA THR A 20 -17.43 0.55 14.16
C THR A 20 -16.49 1.66 13.67
N TYR A 21 -15.50 1.34 12.81
CA TYR A 21 -14.61 2.36 12.24
C TYR A 21 -15.35 3.33 11.32
N ALA A 22 -16.30 2.84 10.52
CA ALA A 22 -17.14 3.70 9.70
C ALA A 22 -17.96 4.67 10.57
N MET A 23 -18.53 4.18 11.67
CA MET A 23 -19.26 5.00 12.64
C MET A 23 -18.35 6.06 13.25
N PHE A 24 -17.16 5.69 13.73
CA PHE A 24 -16.20 6.63 14.30
C PHE A 24 -15.76 7.71 13.30
N ALA A 25 -15.50 7.32 12.05
CA ALA A 25 -15.17 8.27 10.99
C ALA A 25 -16.30 9.28 10.75
N SER A 26 -17.56 8.85 10.87
CA SER A 26 -18.74 9.71 10.68
C SER A 26 -19.05 10.59 11.88
N SER A 27 -18.76 10.13 13.10
CA SER A 27 -19.14 10.80 14.35
C SER A 27 -18.07 11.72 14.89
N THR A 28 -16.82 11.60 14.43
CA THR A 28 -15.73 12.45 14.92
C THR A 28 -15.65 13.79 14.19
N GLU A 29 -15.34 14.83 14.96
CA GLU A 29 -15.10 16.19 14.47
C GLU A 29 -13.61 16.45 14.15
N ASP A 30 -12.69 15.66 14.72
CA ASP A 30 -11.25 15.79 14.44
C ASP A 30 -10.93 15.29 13.02
N PRO A 31 -10.42 16.16 12.12
CA PRO A 31 -10.05 15.78 10.76
C PRO A 31 -8.98 14.68 10.70
N THR A 32 -8.05 14.67 11.66
CA THR A 32 -6.97 13.68 11.72
C THR A 32 -7.52 12.31 12.10
N ALA A 33 -8.33 12.25 13.17
CA ALA A 33 -9.02 11.03 13.56
C ALA A 33 -9.96 10.51 12.47
N LYS A 34 -10.69 11.39 11.79
CA LYS A 34 -11.56 11.03 10.67
C LYS A 34 -10.80 10.29 9.56
N GLN A 35 -9.64 10.81 9.17
CA GLN A 35 -8.81 10.16 8.15
C GLN A 35 -8.25 8.81 8.65
N MET A 36 -7.82 8.75 9.91
CA MET A 36 -7.36 7.51 10.54
C MET A 36 -8.45 6.42 10.53
N PHE A 37 -9.67 6.75 10.96
CA PHE A 37 -10.78 5.79 10.97
C PHE A 37 -11.17 5.33 9.56
N LYS A 38 -11.11 6.22 8.56
CA LYS A 38 -11.32 5.83 7.15
C LYS A 38 -10.27 4.84 6.66
N GLN A 39 -9.00 5.04 7.01
CA GLN A 39 -7.94 4.09 6.66
C GLN A 39 -8.15 2.75 7.34
N MET A 40 -8.47 2.73 8.65
CA MET A 40 -8.76 1.48 9.36
C MET A 40 -10.00 0.76 8.79
N GLN A 41 -11.03 1.49 8.37
CA GLN A 41 -12.19 0.93 7.67
C GLN A 41 -11.76 0.24 6.36
N GLN A 42 -10.94 0.90 5.53
CA GLN A 42 -10.44 0.30 4.28
C GLN A 42 -9.60 -0.95 4.54
N ASP A 43 -8.75 -0.93 5.57
CA ASP A 43 -7.93 -2.07 5.96
C ASP A 43 -8.79 -3.24 6.43
N MET A 44 -9.82 -2.96 7.22
CA MET A 44 -10.75 -4.00 7.68
C MET A 44 -11.58 -4.58 6.54
N GLN A 45 -11.94 -3.80 5.53
CA GLN A 45 -12.57 -4.33 4.31
C GLN A 45 -11.64 -5.35 3.63
N ARG A 46 -10.35 -5.03 3.50
CA ARG A 46 -9.36 -5.97 2.96
C ARG A 46 -9.29 -7.26 3.78
N HIS A 47 -9.38 -7.18 5.11
CA HIS A 47 -9.43 -8.37 5.97
C HIS A 47 -10.68 -9.22 5.70
N VAL A 48 -11.86 -8.60 5.59
CA VAL A 48 -13.11 -9.30 5.27
C VAL A 48 -12.99 -10.03 3.92
N ASP A 49 -12.43 -9.38 2.90
CA ASP A 49 -12.25 -9.98 1.58
C ASP A 49 -11.29 -11.18 1.62
N MET A 50 -10.17 -11.07 2.36
CA MET A 50 -9.23 -12.18 2.56
C MET A 50 -9.90 -13.38 3.27
N LEU A 51 -10.70 -13.13 4.31
CA LEU A 51 -11.42 -14.16 5.05
C LEU A 51 -12.48 -14.83 4.17
N ASN A 52 -13.21 -14.06 3.37
CA ASN A 52 -14.16 -14.59 2.39
C ASN A 52 -13.48 -15.49 1.35
N ASN A 53 -12.35 -15.04 0.79
CA ASN A 53 -11.59 -15.84 -0.17
C ASN A 53 -11.12 -17.17 0.43
N ARG A 54 -10.64 -17.16 1.68
CA ARG A 54 -10.23 -18.39 2.37
C ARG A 54 -11.41 -19.32 2.67
N LEU A 55 -12.54 -18.77 3.08
CA LEU A 55 -13.77 -19.55 3.28
C LEU A 55 -14.24 -20.19 1.98
N ASN A 56 -14.21 -19.44 0.87
CA ASN A 56 -14.56 -19.95 -0.46
C ASN A 56 -13.63 -21.09 -0.87
N TYR A 57 -12.31 -20.93 -0.69
CA TYR A 57 -11.34 -22.00 -0.94
C TYR A 57 -11.64 -23.26 -0.13
N ILE A 58 -11.94 -23.13 1.17
CA ILE A 58 -12.27 -24.29 2.01
C ILE A 58 -13.57 -24.95 1.56
N ASN A 59 -14.60 -24.17 1.24
CA ASN A 59 -15.87 -24.72 0.77
C ASN A 59 -15.74 -25.45 -0.58
N GLN A 60 -14.91 -24.94 -1.50
CA GLN A 60 -14.63 -25.58 -2.79
C GLN A 60 -13.74 -26.82 -2.64
N ASN A 61 -12.67 -26.75 -1.85
CA ASN A 61 -11.72 -27.84 -1.69
C ASN A 61 -12.18 -28.95 -0.75
N ASN A 62 -13.11 -28.69 0.17
CA ASN A 62 -13.79 -29.76 0.89
C ASN A 62 -14.52 -30.73 -0.05
N ASN A 63 -14.86 -30.30 -1.27
CA ASN A 63 -15.43 -31.18 -2.31
C ASN A 63 -14.33 -31.84 -3.18
N MET A 64 -13.17 -31.22 -3.33
CA MET A 64 -12.05 -31.73 -4.16
C MET A 64 -11.05 -32.62 -3.42
N ASN A 65 -11.09 -32.69 -2.09
CA ASN A 65 -10.14 -33.48 -1.29
C ASN A 65 -10.35 -35.01 -1.31
N SER A 66 -11.14 -35.53 -2.27
CA SER A 66 -11.25 -36.98 -2.52
C SER A 66 -10.27 -37.50 -3.57
N GLY A 67 -9.46 -36.64 -4.19
CA GLY A 67 -8.38 -37.10 -5.05
C GLY A 67 -7.53 -35.98 -5.60
N GLN A 68 -6.41 -35.68 -4.95
CA GLN A 68 -5.13 -35.33 -5.59
C GLN A 68 -4.08 -35.01 -4.53
N ALA A 69 -3.01 -35.79 -4.53
CA ALA A 69 -1.81 -35.56 -3.73
C ALA A 69 -1.06 -34.31 -4.26
N PRO A 70 -0.50 -33.45 -3.39
CA PRO A 70 0.28 -32.30 -3.85
C PRO A 70 1.67 -32.75 -4.32
N THR A 71 1.92 -32.67 -5.62
CA THR A 71 3.27 -32.66 -6.18
C THR A 71 3.95 -31.34 -5.86
N GLN A 72 5.08 -31.41 -5.15
CA GLN A 72 5.98 -30.31 -4.84
C GLN A 72 6.60 -29.78 -6.14
N GLY A 73 6.46 -28.47 -6.38
CA GLY A 73 7.18 -27.72 -7.40
C GLY A 73 7.77 -26.46 -6.78
N ALA A 74 9.09 -26.45 -6.60
CA ALA A 74 9.85 -25.32 -6.11
C ALA A 74 9.98 -24.23 -7.18
N GLN A 75 9.94 -22.95 -6.80
CA GLN A 75 10.80 -21.92 -7.39
C GLN A 75 10.90 -20.67 -6.51
N GLN A 76 12.14 -20.40 -6.09
CA GLN A 76 12.64 -19.15 -5.53
C GLN A 76 12.52 -18.02 -6.57
N ASN A 77 12.23 -16.81 -6.10
CA ASN A 77 12.89 -15.65 -6.68
C ASN A 77 13.10 -14.54 -5.64
N ILE A 78 14.37 -14.21 -5.43
CA ILE A 78 14.88 -13.13 -4.59
C ILE A 78 15.14 -11.95 -5.52
N LEU A 79 14.38 -10.86 -5.41
CA LEU A 79 14.80 -9.56 -5.94
C LEU A 79 14.52 -8.44 -4.92
N THR A 80 15.60 -8.11 -4.21
CA THR A 80 16.08 -6.80 -3.80
C THR A 80 15.18 -5.59 -4.11
N ASN A 81 14.74 -4.89 -3.06
CA ASN A 81 14.63 -3.43 -3.13
C ASN A 81 15.03 -2.77 -1.80
N LYS A 82 16.33 -2.46 -1.68
CA LYS A 82 16.85 -1.46 -0.74
C LYS A 82 16.51 -0.09 -1.32
N GLN A 83 15.61 0.67 -0.69
CA GLN A 83 15.66 2.14 -0.64
C GLN A 83 14.46 2.68 0.17
N ASN A 84 14.65 2.83 1.47
CA ASN A 84 13.90 3.84 2.23
C ASN A 84 14.83 4.48 3.27
N GLN A 85 15.77 5.28 2.77
CA GLN A 85 16.49 6.29 3.57
C GLN A 85 15.82 7.63 3.24
N ASN A 86 14.70 7.93 3.89
CA ASN A 86 13.99 9.20 3.75
C ASN A 86 14.33 10.14 4.91
N THR A 87 15.62 10.43 5.07
CA THR A 87 16.09 11.55 5.88
C THR A 87 17.27 12.17 5.14
N THR A 88 17.18 13.50 4.92
CA THR A 88 18.23 14.44 4.46
C THR A 88 18.47 14.62 2.94
N LYS A 89 17.42 14.82 2.13
CA LYS A 89 17.51 15.41 0.77
C LYS A 89 17.15 16.91 0.72
N SER A 90 17.67 17.71 1.65
CA SER A 90 17.54 19.18 1.61
C SER A 90 18.87 19.95 1.47
N ALA A 91 20.01 19.27 1.22
CA ALA A 91 21.31 19.94 1.13
C ALA A 91 22.03 19.85 -0.24
N THR A 92 21.51 19.12 -1.24
CA THR A 92 22.25 18.89 -2.51
C THR A 92 21.57 19.48 -3.75
N LYS A 93 20.37 20.06 -3.65
CA LYS A 93 19.69 20.70 -4.80
C LYS A 93 20.16 22.13 -5.10
N ILE A 94 21.12 22.66 -4.33
CA ILE A 94 21.69 24.01 -4.53
C ILE A 94 22.94 23.97 -5.43
N ALA A 95 23.62 22.82 -5.54
CA ALA A 95 24.90 22.73 -6.26
C ALA A 95 24.78 22.39 -7.76
N GLN A 96 23.63 21.93 -8.24
CA GLN A 96 23.43 21.55 -9.66
C GLN A 96 22.57 22.54 -10.47
N SER A 97 22.26 23.71 -9.91
CA SER A 97 21.51 24.78 -10.60
C SER A 97 22.36 26.01 -10.94
N ILE A 98 23.67 25.99 -10.65
CA ILE A 98 24.55 27.16 -10.79
C ILE A 98 25.38 27.12 -12.09
N GLU A 99 25.62 25.97 -12.71
CA GLU A 99 26.44 25.91 -13.93
C GLU A 99 25.67 26.21 -15.23
N ASP A 100 24.34 26.02 -15.27
CA ASP A 100 23.56 26.20 -16.51
C ASP A 100 23.07 27.64 -16.77
N LYS A 101 23.47 28.61 -15.92
CA LYS A 101 23.11 30.05 -16.08
C LYS A 101 24.30 30.94 -16.47
N SER A 102 25.52 30.43 -16.44
CA SER A 102 26.73 31.19 -16.79
C SER A 102 26.90 31.32 -18.31
N ASP A 103 26.56 30.27 -19.07
CA ASP A 103 26.78 30.23 -20.52
C ASP A 103 25.73 31.00 -21.33
N LYS A 104 24.52 31.24 -20.77
CA LYS A 104 23.51 32.10 -21.42
C LYS A 104 23.76 33.60 -21.26
N LEU A 105 24.53 34.02 -20.27
CA LEU A 105 24.85 35.44 -20.05
C LEU A 105 26.03 35.92 -20.90
N LEU A 106 26.96 35.04 -21.30
CA LEU A 106 28.11 35.43 -22.12
C LEU A 106 27.78 35.58 -23.62
N ASN A 107 26.70 34.93 -24.10
CA ASN A 107 26.31 34.98 -25.51
C ASN A 107 25.25 36.05 -25.86
N THR A 108 24.73 36.76 -24.85
CA THR A 108 23.85 37.93 -25.07
C THR A 108 24.66 39.23 -25.14
N VAL A 109 25.79 39.33 -24.41
CA VAL A 109 26.63 40.55 -24.38
C VAL A 109 27.46 40.74 -25.66
N LYS A 110 27.71 39.68 -26.45
CA LYS A 110 28.48 39.79 -27.71
C LYS A 110 27.66 40.21 -28.93
N ASN A 111 26.33 40.16 -28.88
CA ASN A 111 25.47 40.47 -30.03
C ASN A 111 24.88 41.89 -30.03
N ASP A 112 25.16 42.71 -29.00
CA ASP A 112 24.75 44.12 -28.91
C ASP A 112 25.90 45.12 -29.17
N GLN A 113 27.03 44.68 -29.72
CA GLN A 113 28.12 45.57 -30.18
C GLN A 113 28.37 45.54 -31.69
N ILE A 114 27.48 44.93 -32.47
CA ILE A 114 27.52 45.03 -33.94
C ILE A 114 26.09 45.30 -34.44
N LYS A 115 25.60 46.50 -34.19
CA LYS A 115 24.65 47.22 -35.04
C LYS A 115 24.66 48.71 -34.72
#